data_AF-A0A6J4V141-F1
#
_entry.id   AF-A0A6J4V141-F1
#
_cell.length_a   1.000
_cell.length_b   1.000
_cell.length_c   1.000
_cell.angle_alpha   90.00
_cell.angle_beta   90.00
_cell.angle_gamma   90.00
#
_symmetry.space_group_name_H-M   'P 1'
#
loop_
_entity.id
_entity.type
_entity.pdbx_description
1 polymer ?
#
loop_
_entity_poly.entity_id
_entity_poly.type
_entity_poly.pdbx_seq_one_letter_code
_entity_poly.pdbx_strand_id
1 'polypeptide(L)'
;MRYQEPLATTVAADRRGDTARIVLHAERVPSPPIAPAALYDQDNPAREIFPLHKLAGQSGDHLTFEAYEVVAALPPIGARFILRSWWTADALAAVIDRAAVWVRQAYPDNGDHDHCLLTWEPIAADATCSEGYRSRHGWITTAAYEQYIQRDVLRLRGVEATGDASAR
;
A
#
# COMPACT_ATOMS: atom_id res chain seq x y z
N MET A 1 -11.04 -21.28 13.03
CA MET A 1 -9.94 -20.44 13.56
C MET A 1 -10.35 -19.00 13.34
N ARG A 2 -10.47 -18.16 14.38
CA ARG A 2 -10.73 -16.72 14.17
C ARG A 2 -9.41 -16.08 13.77
N TYR A 3 -9.36 -15.40 12.62
CA TYR A 3 -8.22 -14.57 12.26
C TYR A 3 -8.10 -13.47 13.31
N GLN A 4 -6.97 -13.42 14.01
CA GLN A 4 -6.66 -12.35 14.96
C GLN A 4 -5.65 -11.43 14.29
N GLU A 5 -6.01 -10.17 14.10
CA GLU A 5 -5.14 -9.19 13.47
C GLU A 5 -3.91 -8.94 14.35
N PRO A 6 -2.69 -8.84 13.78
CA PRO A 6 -1.50 -8.63 14.56
C PRO A 6 -1.52 -7.23 15.17
N LEU A 7 -1.24 -7.13 16.47
CA LEU A 7 -1.01 -5.86 17.12
C LEU A 7 0.47 -5.47 17.01
N ALA A 8 0.72 -4.17 16.93
CA ALA A 8 2.06 -3.62 16.88
C ALA A 8 2.18 -2.39 17.79
N THR A 9 3.33 -2.25 18.45
CA THR A 9 3.66 -1.10 19.29
C THR A 9 4.63 -0.20 18.55
N THR A 10 4.40 1.11 18.55
CA THR A 10 5.36 2.07 17.99
C THR A 10 6.57 2.20 18.89
N VAL A 11 7.74 1.80 18.42
CA VAL A 11 9.01 1.85 19.17
C VAL A 11 9.76 3.15 18.88
N ALA A 12 9.74 3.58 17.62
CA ALA A 12 10.32 4.85 17.20
C ALA A 12 9.53 5.42 16.03
N ALA A 13 9.49 6.74 15.93
CA ALA A 13 8.95 7.45 14.78
C ALA A 13 9.75 8.73 14.57
N ASP A 14 10.22 8.94 13.33
CA ASP A 14 10.89 10.17 12.93
C ASP A 14 10.42 10.62 11.54
N ARG A 15 10.54 11.92 11.27
CA ARG A 15 10.24 12.50 9.96
C ARG A 15 11.45 13.26 9.44
N ARG A 16 11.81 12.99 8.19
CA ARG A 16 12.88 13.69 7.46
C ARG A 16 12.33 14.10 6.09
N GLY A 17 12.10 15.40 5.91
CA GLY A 17 11.44 15.91 4.71
C GLY A 17 10.04 15.33 4.56
N ASP A 18 9.77 14.71 3.41
CA ASP A 18 8.51 14.08 3.04
C ASP A 18 8.37 12.63 3.52
N THR A 19 9.41 12.08 4.15
CA THR A 19 9.46 10.66 4.54
C THR A 19 9.36 10.53 6.04
N ALA A 20 8.37 9.76 6.49
CA ALA A 20 8.24 9.32 7.88
C ALA A 20 8.77 7.89 8.01
N ARG A 21 9.65 7.66 8.98
CA ARG A 21 10.17 6.34 9.32
C ARG A 21 9.54 5.88 10.62
N ILE A 22 8.88 4.74 10.59
CA ILE A 22 8.17 4.15 11.72
C ILE A 22 8.80 2.81 12.06
N VAL A 23 9.23 2.62 13.30
CA VAL A 23 9.71 1.33 13.81
C VAL A 23 8.64 0.76 14.72
N LEU A 24 8.19 -0.45 14.40
CA LEU A 24 7.18 -1.18 15.12
C LEU A 24 7.78 -2.44 15.74
N HIS A 25 7.31 -2.78 16.94
CA HIS A 25 7.46 -4.12 17.51
C HIS A 25 6.12 -4.84 17.35
N ALA A 26 6.08 -5.87 16.51
CA ALA A 26 4.86 -6.62 16.20
C ALA A 26 4.74 -7.86 17.09
N GLU A 27 3.58 -8.07 17.72
CA GLU A 27 3.33 -9.30 18.51
C GLU A 27 3.41 -10.57 17.67
N ARG A 28 3.07 -10.43 16.38
CA ARG A 28 3.25 -11.45 15.35
C ARG A 28 3.53 -10.77 14.03
N VAL A 29 4.56 -11.23 13.33
CA VAL A 29 4.88 -10.74 11.98
C VAL A 29 3.80 -11.20 11.00
N PRO A 30 3.19 -10.30 10.20
CA PRO A 30 2.24 -10.67 9.15
C PRO A 30 2.89 -11.57 8.08
N SER A 31 2.09 -12.36 7.38
CA SER A 31 2.58 -13.06 6.18
C SER A 31 2.95 -12.05 5.08
N PRO A 32 4.01 -12.30 4.30
CA PRO A 32 4.33 -11.47 3.15
C PRO A 32 3.19 -11.43 2.11
N PRO A 33 3.01 -10.30 1.40
CA PRO A 33 3.75 -9.05 1.59
C PRO A 33 3.30 -8.29 2.85
N ILE A 34 4.28 -7.81 3.63
CA ILE A 34 4.04 -7.07 4.88
C ILE A 34 3.73 -5.59 4.60
N ALA A 35 4.13 -5.08 3.43
CA ALA A 35 3.84 -3.73 2.95
C ALA A 35 3.30 -3.80 1.51
N PRO A 36 2.44 -2.85 1.10
CA PRO A 36 1.90 -1.74 1.90
C PRO A 36 0.96 -2.23 3.03
N ALA A 37 0.93 -1.45 4.10
CA ALA A 37 0.16 -1.69 5.30
C ALA A 37 -0.28 -0.37 5.95
N ALA A 38 -1.07 -0.44 7.01
CA ALA A 38 -1.40 0.71 7.83
C ALA A 38 -1.63 0.30 9.28
N LEU A 39 -1.54 1.31 10.15
CA LEU A 39 -1.91 1.25 11.55
C LEU A 39 -3.38 1.64 11.68
N TYR A 40 -4.17 0.80 12.34
CA TYR A 40 -5.58 1.06 12.63
C TYR A 40 -5.81 1.18 14.14
N ASP A 41 -6.83 1.95 14.49
CA ASP A 41 -7.29 2.13 15.87
C ASP A 41 -7.81 0.80 16.43
N GLN A 42 -7.47 0.47 17.68
CA GLN A 42 -7.93 -0.77 18.32
C GLN A 42 -9.41 -0.70 18.70
N ASP A 43 -9.87 0.48 19.11
CA ASP A 43 -11.26 0.70 19.55
C ASP A 43 -12.18 0.94 18.36
N ASN A 44 -11.61 1.33 17.21
CA ASN A 44 -12.32 1.46 15.94
C ASN A 44 -11.50 0.88 14.77
N PRO A 45 -11.54 -0.45 14.52
CA PRO A 45 -10.72 -1.11 13.51
C PRO A 45 -10.96 -0.71 12.05
N ALA A 46 -11.99 0.11 11.79
CA ALA A 46 -12.26 0.72 10.48
C ALA A 46 -11.51 2.05 10.30
N ARG A 47 -11.00 2.64 11.38
CA ARG A 47 -10.29 3.91 11.36
C ARG A 47 -8.80 3.69 11.16
N GLU A 48 -8.32 4.07 9.98
CA GLU A 48 -6.89 4.18 9.72
C GLU A 48 -6.30 5.34 10.51
N ILE A 49 -5.16 5.09 11.16
CA ILE A 49 -4.39 6.07 11.92
C ILE A 49 -3.19 6.56 11.12
N PHE A 50 -2.46 5.64 10.48
CA PHE A 50 -1.23 5.98 9.78
C PHE A 50 -0.89 4.98 8.66
N PRO A 51 -0.67 5.42 7.41
CA PRO A 51 -0.28 4.54 6.32
C PRO A 51 1.22 4.15 6.41
N LEU A 52 1.55 2.95 5.96
CA LEU A 52 2.90 2.38 5.92
C LEU A 52 3.18 1.89 4.49
N HIS A 53 3.91 2.67 3.71
CA HIS A 53 4.03 2.45 2.26
C HIS A 53 5.04 1.36 1.91
N LYS A 54 6.19 1.32 2.59
CA LYS A 54 7.29 0.41 2.27
C LYS A 54 7.89 -0.19 3.54
N LEU A 55 8.17 -1.50 3.50
CA LEU A 55 9.00 -2.15 4.52
C LEU A 55 10.47 -1.89 4.17
N ALA A 56 11.14 -1.04 4.95
CA ALA A 56 12.54 -0.67 4.75
C ALA A 56 13.52 -1.62 5.47
N GLY A 57 13.04 -2.37 6.47
CA GLY A 57 13.85 -3.36 7.16
C GLY A 57 13.04 -4.22 8.12
N GLN A 58 13.55 -5.42 8.38
CA GLN A 58 12.98 -6.36 9.36
C GLN A 58 14.12 -7.02 10.14
N SER A 59 13.98 -7.05 11.46
CA SER A 59 14.87 -7.79 12.36
C SER A 59 14.01 -8.52 13.40
N GLY A 60 13.72 -9.80 13.17
CA GLY A 60 12.78 -10.55 13.99
C GLY A 60 11.37 -9.97 13.91
N ASP A 61 10.85 -9.54 15.06
CA ASP A 61 9.55 -8.89 15.26
C ASP A 61 9.60 -7.35 15.15
N HIS A 62 10.80 -6.78 14.94
CA HIS A 62 10.97 -5.36 14.70
C HIS A 62 10.88 -5.05 13.22
N LEU A 63 9.87 -4.27 12.85
CA LEU A 63 9.55 -3.87 11.48
C LEU A 63 9.82 -2.37 11.31
N THR A 64 10.65 -2.01 10.33
CA THR A 64 10.88 -0.62 9.97
C THR A 64 10.14 -0.31 8.68
N PHE A 65 9.23 0.65 8.74
CA PHE A 65 8.47 1.14 7.61
C PHE A 65 8.86 2.56 7.23
N GLU A 66 8.68 2.88 5.95
CA GLU A 66 8.65 4.23 5.42
C GLU A 66 7.24 4.56 4.95
N ALA A 67 6.82 5.79 5.20
CA ALA A 67 5.63 6.39 4.64
C ALA A 67 6.01 7.71 3.98
N TYR A 68 5.44 7.99 2.82
CA TYR A 68 5.82 9.11 1.94
C TYR A 68 4.69 10.11 1.86
N GLU A 69 5.04 11.40 1.86
CA GLU A 69 4.09 12.51 1.64
C GLU A 69 2.94 12.54 2.66
N VAL A 70 3.14 11.92 3.83
CA VAL A 70 2.12 11.84 4.89
C VAL A 70 2.09 13.12 5.71
N VAL A 71 0.96 13.83 5.69
CA VAL A 71 0.73 15.03 6.49
C VAL A 71 0.26 14.73 7.92
N ALA A 72 -0.28 13.53 8.18
CA ALA A 72 -0.78 13.12 9.48
C ALA A 72 0.31 13.17 10.58
N ALA A 73 -0.09 13.31 11.84
CA ALA A 73 0.85 13.23 12.96
C ALA A 73 1.50 11.84 13.02
N LEU A 74 2.77 11.78 13.44
CA LEU A 74 3.45 10.50 13.65
C LEU A 74 2.75 9.70 14.76
N PRO A 75 2.67 8.36 14.64
CA PRO A 75 2.11 7.52 15.70
C PRO A 75 2.92 7.72 16.99
N PRO A 76 2.26 7.92 18.16
CA PRO A 76 2.97 8.13 19.41
C PRO A 76 3.82 6.91 19.80
N ILE A 77 5.04 7.15 20.30
CA ILE A 77 5.88 6.09 20.84
C ILE A 77 5.17 5.43 22.04
N GLY A 78 5.17 4.10 22.07
CA GLY A 78 4.48 3.28 23.06
C GLY A 78 2.99 3.02 22.76
N ALA A 79 2.40 3.71 21.79
CA ALA A 79 1.03 3.43 21.37
C ALA A 79 0.94 2.09 20.63
N ARG A 80 -0.17 1.38 20.84
CA ARG A 80 -0.47 0.08 20.23
C ARG A 80 -1.56 0.24 19.18
N PHE A 81 -1.40 -0.42 18.04
CA PHE A 81 -2.30 -0.37 16.89
C PHE A 81 -2.53 -1.75 16.32
N ILE A 82 -3.59 -1.90 15.53
CA ILE A 82 -3.75 -3.03 14.63
C ILE A 82 -2.85 -2.79 13.40
N LEU A 83 -1.99 -3.74 13.08
CA LEU A 83 -1.17 -3.73 11.86
C LEU A 83 -1.87 -4.55 10.78
N ARG A 84 -2.31 -3.92 9.69
CA ARG A 84 -3.00 -4.59 8.59
C ARG A 84 -2.27 -4.34 7.27
N SER A 85 -1.80 -5.39 6.62
CA SER A 85 -1.42 -5.37 5.21
C SER A 85 -2.59 -5.79 4.34
N TRP A 86 -2.66 -5.27 3.12
CA TRP A 86 -3.81 -5.49 2.22
C TRP A 86 -3.42 -5.93 0.81
N TRP A 87 -2.12 -6.09 0.52
CA TRP A 87 -1.69 -6.63 -0.76
C TRP A 87 -1.46 -8.14 -0.70
N THR A 88 -1.82 -8.79 -1.79
CA THR A 88 -1.40 -10.16 -2.08
C THR A 88 -0.05 -10.14 -2.79
N ALA A 89 0.58 -11.31 -2.92
CA ALA A 89 1.79 -11.46 -3.73
C ALA A 89 1.54 -11.03 -5.20
N ASP A 90 0.36 -11.33 -5.74
CA ASP A 90 -0.04 -10.96 -7.11
C ASP A 90 -0.21 -9.45 -7.26
N ALA A 91 -0.80 -8.77 -6.27
CA ALA A 91 -0.91 -7.31 -6.26
C ALA A 91 0.48 -6.64 -6.27
N LEU A 92 1.39 -7.13 -5.42
CA LEU A 92 2.77 -6.63 -5.42
C LEU A 92 3.47 -6.92 -6.76
N ALA A 93 3.31 -8.12 -7.31
CA ALA A 93 3.89 -8.52 -8.59
C ALA A 93 3.40 -7.61 -9.74
N ALA A 94 2.10 -7.31 -9.77
CA ALA A 94 1.50 -6.41 -10.76
C ALA A 94 2.07 -4.99 -10.67
N VAL A 95 2.32 -4.51 -9.46
CA VAL A 95 2.90 -3.18 -9.26
C VAL A 95 4.39 -3.16 -9.56
N ILE A 96 5.19 -4.18 -9.27
CA ILE A 96 6.63 -4.11 -9.61
C ILE A 96 6.94 -4.44 -11.08
N ASP A 97 6.01 -5.06 -11.80
CA ASP A 97 6.18 -5.43 -13.21
C ASP A 97 6.11 -4.23 -14.16
N ARG A 98 7.29 -3.72 -14.53
CA ARG A 98 7.43 -2.60 -15.48
C ARG A 98 7.17 -3.00 -16.94
N ALA A 99 7.11 -4.29 -17.24
CA ALA A 99 6.83 -4.79 -18.60
C ALA A 99 5.32 -4.99 -18.84
N ALA A 100 4.49 -4.89 -17.80
CA ALA A 100 3.04 -4.95 -17.93
C ALA A 100 2.53 -3.77 -18.76
N VAL A 101 1.83 -4.09 -19.84
CA VAL A 101 1.05 -3.10 -20.60
C VAL A 101 -0.34 -3.03 -19.97
N TRP A 102 -0.69 -1.83 -19.49
CA TRP A 102 -2.00 -1.54 -18.94
C TRP A 102 -2.83 -0.82 -20.00
N VAL A 103 -3.98 -1.40 -20.36
CA VAL A 103 -4.88 -0.85 -21.38
C VAL A 103 -6.16 -0.40 -20.70
N ARG A 104 -6.54 0.87 -20.92
CA ARG A 104 -7.82 1.41 -20.45
C ARG A 104 -8.95 0.79 -21.26
N GLN A 105 -9.92 0.18 -20.59
CA GLN A 105 -11.03 -0.53 -21.21
C GLN A 105 -12.29 -0.41 -20.34
N ALA A 106 -13.46 -0.47 -20.99
CA ALA A 106 -14.73 -0.63 -20.28
C ALA A 106 -14.76 -1.99 -19.57
N TYR A 107 -15.35 -2.01 -18.37
CA TYR A 107 -15.57 -3.27 -17.66
C TYR A 107 -16.54 -4.16 -18.42
N PRO A 108 -16.35 -5.49 -18.41
CA PRO A 108 -17.26 -6.40 -19.09
C PRO A 108 -18.63 -6.36 -18.41
N ASP A 109 -19.68 -6.19 -19.21
CA ASP A 109 -21.07 -6.29 -18.76
C ASP A 109 -21.57 -7.73 -18.93
N ASN A 110 -20.95 -8.65 -18.18
CA ASN A 110 -21.21 -10.09 -18.28
C ASN A 110 -21.70 -10.71 -16.96
N GLY A 111 -21.95 -9.89 -15.94
CA GLY A 111 -22.36 -10.35 -14.61
C GLY A 111 -21.23 -10.91 -13.75
N ASP A 112 -19.97 -10.80 -14.18
CA ASP A 112 -18.83 -11.16 -13.35
C ASP A 112 -18.64 -10.16 -12.20
N HIS A 113 -18.23 -10.66 -11.04
CA HIS A 113 -17.86 -9.85 -9.89
C HIS A 113 -16.35 -9.84 -9.73
N ASP A 114 -15.71 -8.86 -10.37
CA ASP A 114 -14.29 -8.61 -10.21
C ASP A 114 -14.04 -7.56 -9.12
N HIS A 115 -12.86 -7.62 -8.53
CA HIS A 115 -12.36 -6.59 -7.62
C HIS A 115 -11.07 -5.99 -8.17
N CYS A 116 -10.85 -4.72 -7.88
CA CYS A 116 -9.57 -4.07 -8.12
C CYS A 116 -8.47 -4.82 -7.39
N LEU A 117 -7.44 -5.26 -8.12
CA LEU A 117 -6.32 -6.02 -7.57
C LEU A 117 -5.59 -5.29 -6.42
N LEU A 118 -5.58 -3.94 -6.43
CA LEU A 118 -4.78 -3.14 -5.51
C LEU A 118 -5.57 -2.53 -4.34
N THR A 119 -6.87 -2.33 -4.51
CA THR A 119 -7.74 -1.64 -3.53
C THR A 119 -8.91 -2.49 -3.06
N TRP A 120 -9.16 -3.65 -3.70
CA TRP A 120 -10.35 -4.49 -3.50
C TRP A 120 -11.69 -3.82 -3.78
N GLU A 121 -11.70 -2.60 -4.31
CA GLU A 121 -12.91 -1.91 -4.74
C GLU A 121 -13.65 -2.77 -5.78
N PRO A 122 -14.99 -2.93 -5.66
CA PRO A 122 -15.77 -3.66 -6.64
C PRO A 122 -15.63 -3.05 -8.02
N ILE A 123 -15.50 -3.92 -9.02
CA ILE A 123 -15.45 -3.56 -10.44
C ILE A 123 -16.73 -4.07 -11.08
N ALA A 124 -17.54 -3.16 -11.61
CA ALA A 124 -18.78 -3.50 -12.29
C ALA A 124 -19.08 -2.50 -13.41
N ALA A 125 -19.70 -2.97 -14.50
CA ALA A 125 -20.05 -2.15 -15.65
C ALA A 125 -21.16 -1.12 -15.34
N ASP A 126 -22.01 -1.39 -14.34
CA ASP A 126 -23.12 -0.55 -13.89
C ASP A 126 -22.75 0.41 -12.73
N ALA A 127 -21.49 0.38 -12.28
CA ALA A 127 -21.01 1.24 -11.22
C ALA A 127 -20.73 2.68 -11.72
N THR A 128 -20.58 3.61 -10.77
CA THR A 128 -20.18 5.01 -11.00
C THR A 128 -18.88 5.14 -11.80
N CYS A 129 -18.06 4.08 -11.85
CA CYS A 129 -16.93 3.95 -12.75
C CYS A 129 -17.12 2.69 -13.61
N SER A 130 -17.40 2.87 -14.91
CA SER A 130 -17.63 1.78 -15.86
C SER A 130 -16.37 1.37 -16.65
N GLU A 131 -15.21 1.91 -16.28
CA GLU A 131 -13.93 1.65 -16.94
C GLU A 131 -12.77 1.60 -15.93
N GLY A 132 -11.72 0.89 -16.34
CA GLY A 132 -10.48 0.76 -15.59
C GLY A 132 -9.33 0.34 -16.50
N TYR A 133 -8.25 -0.14 -15.90
CA TYR A 133 -7.10 -0.64 -16.63
C TYR A 133 -6.98 -2.15 -16.47
N ARG A 134 -6.79 -2.84 -17.59
CA ARG A 134 -6.54 -4.29 -17.63
C ARG A 134 -5.12 -4.56 -18.09
N SER A 135 -4.47 -5.54 -17.48
CA SER A 135 -3.23 -6.13 -17.95
C SER A 135 -3.27 -7.66 -17.81
N ARG A 136 -2.13 -8.33 -18.02
CA ARG A 136 -1.97 -9.75 -17.71
C ARG A 136 -2.21 -10.09 -16.23
N HIS A 137 -2.16 -9.10 -15.34
CA HIS A 137 -2.36 -9.27 -13.90
C HIS A 137 -3.83 -9.12 -13.47
N GLY A 138 -4.72 -8.76 -14.39
CA GLY A 138 -6.13 -8.52 -14.09
C GLY A 138 -6.50 -7.03 -14.15
N TRP A 139 -7.55 -6.67 -13.41
CA TRP A 139 -8.14 -5.33 -13.42
C TRP A 139 -7.71 -4.48 -12.23
N ILE A 140 -7.56 -3.18 -12.50
CA ILE A 140 -7.46 -2.14 -11.48
C ILE A 140 -8.32 -0.94 -11.87
N THR A 141 -8.79 -0.21 -10.86
CA THR A 141 -9.52 1.05 -11.08
C THR A 141 -8.59 2.11 -11.67
N THR A 142 -9.18 3.13 -12.32
CA THR A 142 -8.43 4.28 -12.85
C THR A 142 -7.63 4.98 -11.73
N ALA A 143 -8.24 5.17 -10.55
CA ALA A 143 -7.56 5.77 -9.40
C ALA A 143 -6.37 4.92 -8.92
N ALA A 144 -6.54 3.59 -8.84
CA ALA A 144 -5.45 2.69 -8.47
C ALA A 144 -4.32 2.69 -9.50
N TYR A 145 -4.64 2.77 -10.80
CA TYR A 145 -3.63 2.90 -11.85
C TYR A 145 -2.83 4.20 -11.73
N GLU A 146 -3.51 5.34 -11.59
CA GLU A 146 -2.85 6.64 -11.42
C GLU A 146 -1.95 6.66 -10.19
N GLN A 147 -2.45 6.15 -9.06
CA GLN A 147 -1.73 6.14 -7.79
C GLN A 147 -0.54 5.17 -7.79
N TYR A 148 -0.76 3.89 -8.08
CA TYR A 148 0.24 2.85 -7.86
C TYR A 148 1.10 2.53 -9.09
N ILE A 149 0.57 2.78 -10.29
CA ILE A 149 1.27 2.43 -11.54
C ILE A 149 1.95 3.67 -12.14
N GLN A 150 1.23 4.78 -12.28
CA GLN A 150 1.78 6.01 -12.89
C GLN A 150 2.62 6.83 -11.92
N ARG A 151 2.09 7.15 -10.73
CA ARG A 151 2.77 7.98 -9.74
C ARG A 151 3.77 7.22 -8.88
N ASP A 152 3.66 5.88 -8.83
CA ASP A 152 4.46 5.02 -7.95
C ASP A 152 4.52 5.59 -6.52
N VAL A 153 3.37 5.92 -5.92
CA VAL A 153 3.31 6.58 -4.59
C VAL A 153 3.98 5.77 -3.48
N LEU A 154 4.20 4.47 -3.69
CA LEU A 154 4.90 3.57 -2.78
C LEU A 154 6.41 3.48 -3.07
N ARG A 155 6.90 4.18 -4.09
CA ARG A 155 8.30 4.24 -4.55
C ARG A 155 8.90 2.84 -4.75
N LEU A 156 8.10 1.90 -5.26
CA LEU A 156 8.47 0.50 -5.46
C LEU A 156 9.21 0.28 -6.77
N ARG A 157 8.97 1.16 -7.75
CA ARG A 157 9.53 1.08 -9.10
C ARG A 157 10.70 2.03 -9.29
N GLY A 158 11.27 2.60 -8.23
CA GLY A 158 12.52 3.37 -8.25
C GLY A 158 12.66 4.27 -9.49
N VAL A 159 12.05 5.46 -9.44
CA VAL A 159 12.48 6.54 -10.32
C VAL A 159 13.85 6.96 -9.81
N GLU A 160 14.91 6.72 -10.56
CA GLU A 160 16.17 7.45 -10.33
C GLU A 160 15.78 8.92 -10.35
N ALA A 161 16.00 9.63 -9.24
CA ALA A 161 15.88 11.08 -9.22
C ALA A 161 16.69 11.59 -10.41
N THR A 162 16.01 12.14 -11.42
CA THR A 162 16.66 12.77 -12.57
C THR A 162 17.71 13.70 -12.01
N GLY A 163 18.97 13.35 -12.30
CA GLY A 163 20.14 13.99 -11.74
C GLY A 163 20.05 15.50 -11.90
N ASP A 164 20.43 16.17 -10.83
CA ASP A 164 20.72 17.58 -10.74
C ASP A 164 21.53 18.01 -11.98
N ALA A 165 20.88 18.68 -12.93
CA ALA A 165 21.54 19.35 -14.04
C ALA A 165 22.12 20.67 -13.53
N SER A 166 23.13 20.57 -12.67
CA SER A 166 24.03 21.65 -12.31
C SER A 166 25.46 21.14 -12.32
N ALA A 167 26.04 21.05 -13.52
CA ALA A 167 27.48 21.15 -13.73
C ALA A 167 27.82 21.27 -15.22
N ARG A 168 27.84 22.51 -15.73
CA ARG A 168 29.01 23.18 -16.34
C ARG A 168 28.59 24.44 -17.08
#